data_AF-A0A3N5GYN2-F1
#
_entry.id   AF-A0A3N5GYN2-F1
#
_cell.length_a   1.000
_cell.length_b   1.000
_cell.length_c   1.000
_cell.angle_alpha   90.00
_cell.angle_beta   90.00
_cell.angle_gamma   90.00
#
_symmetry.space_group_name_H-M   'P 1'
#
loop_
_entity.id
_entity.type
_entity.pdbx_description
1 polymer ?
#
loop_
_entity_poly.entity_id
_entity_poly.type
_entity_poly.pdbx_seq_one_letter_code
_entity_poly.pdbx_strand_id
1 'polypeptide(L)' 'AAALAAGGRDNGAAGERKYHPGYYAAFALDPDGNNIEAVYHGPVELSAESVIVRAKVG' A
#
# COMPACT_ATOMS: atom_id res chain seq x y z
N ALA A 1 -6.84 -7.19 8.81
CA ALA A 1 -5.91 -6.05 8.86
C ALA A 1 -4.59 -6.51 9.48
N ALA A 2 -3.52 -6.67 8.68
CA ALA A 2 -2.27 -7.28 9.14
C ALA A 2 -1.49 -6.41 10.14
N ALA A 3 -1.38 -5.11 9.86
CA ALA A 3 -0.66 -4.17 10.74
C ALA A 3 -1.25 -4.13 12.17
N LEU A 4 -2.58 -4.19 12.31
CA LEU A 4 -3.26 -4.21 13.60
C LEU A 4 -2.96 -5.50 14.38
N ALA A 5 -2.95 -6.65 13.69
CA ALA A 5 -2.61 -7.93 14.30
C ALA A 5 -1.14 -7.99 14.77
N ALA A 6 -0.26 -7.16 14.19
CA ALA A 6 1.15 -7.04 14.55
C ALA A 6 1.43 -6.01 15.65
N GLY A 7 0.40 -5.44 16.29
CA GLY A 7 0.54 -4.44 17.35
C GLY A 7 0.55 -2.99 16.88
N GLY A 8 0.31 -2.76 15.58
CA GLY A 8 0.07 -1.42 15.04
C GLY A 8 -1.31 -0.88 15.46
N ARG A 9 -1.46 0.44 15.41
CA ARG A 9 -2.74 1.13 15.68
C ARG A 9 -3.35 1.64 14.39
N ASP A 10 -4.67 1.54 14.27
CA ASP A 10 -5.37 2.08 13.11
C ASP A 10 -5.16 3.59 13.02
N ASN A 11 -4.84 4.07 11.82
CA ASN A 11 -4.67 5.49 11.51
C ASN A 11 -5.40 5.87 10.22
N GLY A 12 -6.25 4.98 9.70
CA GLY A 12 -6.99 5.20 8.47
C GLY A 12 -7.29 3.88 7.78
N ALA A 13 -8.53 3.40 7.92
CA ALA A 13 -9.02 2.22 7.24
C ALA A 13 -8.84 2.31 5.71
N ALA A 14 -8.67 1.15 5.07
CA ALA A 14 -8.49 1.08 3.62
C ALA A 14 -9.61 1.82 2.85
N GLY A 15 -9.23 2.64 1.87
CA GLY A 15 -10.19 3.32 1.00
C GLY A 15 -9.54 4.26 -0.01
N GLU A 16 -10.35 4.82 -0.90
CA GLU A 16 -9.90 5.85 -1.84
C GLU A 16 -9.47 7.13 -1.09
N ARG A 17 -8.48 7.83 -1.65
CA ARG A 17 -7.99 9.11 -1.14
C ARG A 17 -7.97 10.17 -2.23
N LYS A 18 -8.18 11.42 -1.83
CA LYS A 18 -8.23 12.57 -2.73
C LYS A 18 -6.83 13.13 -3.04
N TYR A 19 -5.96 12.29 -3.59
CA TYR A 19 -4.64 12.72 -4.09
C TYR A 19 -4.59 12.71 -5.62
N HIS A 20 -4.92 11.56 -6.23
CA HIS A 20 -5.16 11.42 -7.66
C HIS A 20 -6.12 10.24 -7.90
N PRO A 21 -6.76 10.14 -9.09
CA PRO A 21 -7.61 9.00 -9.43
C PRO A 21 -6.88 7.66 -9.23
N GLY A 22 -7.57 6.67 -8.67
CA GLY A 22 -7.02 5.34 -8.43
C GLY A 22 -6.15 5.21 -7.17
N TYR A 23 -5.94 6.28 -6.40
CA TYR A 23 -5.19 6.23 -5.15
C TYR A 23 -6.01 5.56 -4.03
N TYR A 24 -5.74 4.29 -3.79
CA TYR A 24 -6.36 3.51 -2.72
C TYR A 24 -5.32 3.19 -1.65
N ALA A 25 -5.56 3.61 -0.40
CA ALA A 25 -4.57 3.50 0.67
C ALA A 25 -5.17 3.09 2.01
N ALA A 26 -4.33 2.49 2.85
CA ALA A 26 -4.58 2.20 4.26
C ALA A 26 -3.40 2.68 5.13
N PHE A 27 -3.68 3.12 6.35
CA PHE A 27 -2.70 3.72 7.25
C PHE A 27 -2.73 3.05 8.61
N ALA A 28 -1.55 2.81 9.18
CA ALA A 28 -1.41 2.36 10.55
C ALA A 28 -0.17 3.00 11.19
N LEU A 29 -0.26 3.27 12.49
CA LEU A 29 0.91 3.64 13.29
C LEU A 29 1.61 2.36 13.74
N ASP A 30 2.91 2.25 13.52
CA ASP A 30 3.72 1.21 14.15
C ASP A 30 3.95 1.49 15.65
N PRO A 31 4.55 0.56 16.41
CA PRO A 31 4.81 0.74 17.85
C PRO A 31 5.71 1.93 18.18
N ASP A 32 6.58 2.35 17.25
CA ASP A 32 7.49 3.49 17.40
C ASP A 32 6.81 4.82 17.02
N GLY A 33 5.61 4.75 16.45
CA GLY A 33 4.80 5.91 16.05
C GLY A 33 4.98 6.35 14.60
N ASN A 34 5.67 5.57 13.76
CA ASN A 34 5.76 5.87 12.33
C ASN A 34 4.42 5.60 11.63
N ASN A 35 4.04 6.47 10.71
CA ASN A 35 2.84 6.28 9.90
C ASN A 35 3.15 5.43 8.67
N ILE A 36 2.80 4.16 8.73
CA ILE A 36 3.00 3.21 7.64
C ILE A 36 1.82 3.32 6.68
N GLU A 37 2.13 3.46 5.40
CA GLU A 37 1.16 3.50 4.32
C GLU A 37 1.30 2.27 3.41
N ALA A 38 0.18 1.61 3.17
CA ALA A 38 0.04 0.64 2.08
C ALA A 38 -0.83 1.29 1.00
N VAL A 39 -0.25 1.52 -0.19
CA VAL A 39 -0.88 2.26 -1.29
C VAL A 39 -0.88 1.47 -2.58
N TYR A 40 -1.98 1.58 -3.31
CA TYR A 40 -2.12 1.20 -4.70
C TYR A 40 -2.42 2.46 -5.52
N HIS A 41 -1.57 2.75 -6.51
CA HIS A 41 -1.70 3.94 -7.37
C HIS A 41 -2.59 3.73 -8.60
N GLY A 42 -3.24 2.58 -8.72
CA GLY A 42 -3.92 2.16 -9.96
C GLY A 42 -2.99 1.38 -10.90
N PRO A 43 -3.46 1.07 -12.11
CA PRO A 43 -2.66 0.45 -13.15
C PRO A 43 -1.44 1.32 -13.47
N VAL A 44 -0.29 0.69 -13.65
CA VAL A 44 0.95 1.37 -14.03
C VAL A 44 1.31 1.04 -15.47
N GLU A 45 1.67 2.05 -16.25
CA GLU A 45 2.42 1.85 -17.49
C GLU A 45 3.91 1.73 -17.14
N LEU A 46 4.55 0.68 -17.62
CA LEU A 46 5.97 0.45 -17.40
C LEU A 46 6.77 1.45 -18.25
N SER A 47 7.71 2.17 -17.63
CA SER A 47 8.53 3.16 -18.31
C SER A 47 9.59 2.57 -19.26
N ALA A 48 9.72 1.24 -19.30
CA ALA A 48 10.62 0.53 -20.20
C ALA A 48 10.06 -0.87 -20.56
N GLU A 49 10.24 -1.29 -21.81
CA GLU A 49 9.82 -2.61 -22.31
C GLU A 49 10.53 -3.80 -21.63
N SER A 50 11.68 -3.58 -20.98
CA SER A 50 12.54 -4.67 -20.47
C SER A 50 12.22 -5.15 -19.04
N VAL A 51 11.11 -4.71 -18.43
CA VAL A 51 10.73 -5.18 -17.08
C VAL A 51 10.09 -6.57 -17.17
N ILE A 52 10.88 -7.62 -16.93
CA ILE A 52 10.38 -9.00 -16.82
C ILE A 52 9.90 -9.25 -15.38
N VAL A 53 8.58 -9.22 -15.17
CA VAL A 53 7.96 -9.62 -13.90
C VAL A 53 7.74 -11.13 -13.90
N ARG A 54 8.52 -11.88 -13.11
CA ARG A 54 8.29 -13.32 -12.91
C ARG A 54 7.54 -13.53 -11.59
N ALA A 55 6.31 -14.04 -11.68
CA ALA A 55 5.64 -14.58 -10.50
C ALA A 55 6.46 -15.77 -9.98
N LYS A 56 6.92 -15.71 -8.74
CA LYS A 56 7.52 -16.88 -8.09
C LYS A 56 6.37 -17.79 -7.68
N VAL A 57 6.09 -18.81 -8.50
CA VAL A 57 5.21 -19.90 -8.09
C VAL A 57 5.97 -20.70 -7.04
N GLY A 58 5.40 -20.78 -5.84
CA GLY A 58 5.92 -21.58 -4.73
C GLY A 58 5.77 -23.07 -4.98
#